data_AF-A0A1C5QF03-F1
#
_entry.id   AF-A0A1C5QF03-F1
#
_cell.length_a   1.000
_cell.length_b   1.000
_cell.length_c   1.000
_cell.angle_alpha   90.00
_cell.angle_beta   90.00
_cell.angle_gamma   90.00
#
_symmetry.space_group_name_H-M   'P 1'
#
loop_
_entity.id
_entity.type
_entity.pdbx_description
1 polymer ?
#
loop_
_entity_poly.entity_id
_entity_poly.type
_entity_poly.pdbx_seq_one_letter_code
_entity_poly.pdbx_strand_id
1 'polypeptide(L)'
;MRKRNYTVTIRMNKAEYDLLQSKVKESGQTQQAVVLHAIADLKIESAEEVEELKKLNQMLAETLSQLRGAATNINQITRKLNSDGVMPMEEVLYYLNRNILKYRKESEKIWLLIRRLISGQILMEQ
;
A
#
# COMPACT_ATOMS: atom_id res chain seq x y z
N MET A 1 -14.50 41.78 -10.25
CA MET A 1 -13.22 41.37 -9.62
C MET A 1 -12.49 40.43 -10.56
N ARG A 2 -11.17 40.57 -10.78
CA ARG A 2 -10.40 39.61 -11.61
C ARG A 2 -10.30 38.25 -10.89
N LYS A 3 -10.40 37.15 -11.65
CA LYS A 3 -10.39 35.77 -11.11
C LYS A 3 -8.98 35.23 -10.81
N ARG A 4 -7.93 35.75 -11.43
CA ARG A 4 -6.53 35.29 -11.27
C ARG A 4 -5.64 36.50 -10.95
N ASN A 5 -5.23 36.61 -9.69
CA ASN A 5 -4.54 37.80 -9.16
C ASN A 5 -3.04 37.57 -8.90
N TYR A 6 -2.55 36.34 -9.04
CA TYR A 6 -1.16 35.95 -8.80
C TYR A 6 -0.46 35.61 -10.12
N THR A 7 0.80 36.02 -10.25
CA THR A 7 1.64 35.73 -11.42
C THR A 7 2.83 34.87 -10.98
N VAL A 8 3.07 33.77 -11.71
CA VAL A 8 4.21 32.88 -11.52
C VAL A 8 5.04 32.91 -12.79
N THR A 9 6.37 33.10 -12.66
CA THR A 9 7.31 33.05 -13.79
C THR A 9 8.13 31.77 -13.68
N ILE A 10 8.11 30.94 -14.73
CA ILE A 10 8.85 29.69 -14.81
C ILE A 10 9.94 29.85 -15.87
N ARG A 11 11.19 29.56 -15.51
CA ARG A 11 12.30 29.50 -16.48
C ARG A 11 12.43 28.06 -16.97
N MET A 12 12.59 27.90 -18.28
CA MET A 12 12.69 26.60 -18.94
C MET A 12 13.92 26.59 -19.85
N ASN A 13 14.56 25.42 -19.96
CA ASN A 13 15.51 25.17 -21.03
C ASN A 13 14.77 24.92 -22.36
N LYS A 14 15.51 24.82 -23.47
CA LYS A 14 14.91 24.67 -24.80
C LYS A 14 14.04 23.40 -24.93
N ALA A 15 14.51 22.27 -24.39
CA ALA A 15 13.78 21.00 -24.48
C ALA A 15 12.47 21.03 -23.66
N GLU A 16 12.50 21.60 -22.47
CA GLU A 16 11.32 21.80 -21.62
C GLU A 16 10.29 22.72 -22.28
N TYR A 17 10.77 23.80 -22.92
CA TYR A 17 9.90 24.72 -23.66
C TYR A 17 9.27 24.05 -24.87
N ASP A 18 10.05 23.30 -25.66
CA ASP A 18 9.54 22.59 -26.84
C ASP A 18 8.49 21.54 -26.45
N LEU A 19 8.70 20.85 -25.32
CA LEU A 19 7.72 19.92 -24.74
C LEU A 19 6.43 20.62 -24.30
N LEU A 20 6.54 21.80 -23.66
CA LEU A 20 5.35 22.58 -23.32
C LEU A 20 4.60 23.00 -24.59
N GLN A 21 5.30 23.48 -25.63
CA GLN A 21 4.67 23.87 -26.89
C GLN A 21 3.99 22.70 -27.59
N SER A 22 4.59 21.50 -27.56
CA SER A 22 3.98 20.31 -28.17
C SER A 22 2.68 19.94 -27.45
N LYS A 23 2.67 19.93 -26.12
CA LYS A 23 1.46 19.65 -25.33
C LYS A 23 0.36 20.71 -25.50
N VAL A 24 0.74 21.98 -25.65
CA VAL A 24 -0.21 23.07 -25.95
C VAL A 24 -0.84 22.88 -27.33
N LYS A 25 -0.05 22.52 -28.35
CA LYS A 25 -0.57 22.23 -29.69
C LYS A 25 -1.49 21.01 -29.69
N GLU A 26 -1.12 19.94 -28.99
CA GLU A 26 -1.88 18.69 -28.91
C GLU A 26 -3.21 18.86 -28.16
N SER A 27 -3.20 19.61 -27.05
CA SER A 27 -4.41 19.86 -26.25
C SER A 27 -5.36 20.91 -26.84
N GLY A 28 -4.88 21.78 -27.74
CA GLY A 28 -5.65 22.93 -28.25
C GLY A 28 -5.98 23.98 -27.20
N GLN A 29 -5.40 23.89 -25.99
CA GLN A 29 -5.63 24.80 -24.88
C GLN A 29 -4.58 25.91 -24.83
N THR A 30 -4.80 26.92 -23.97
CA THR A 30 -3.77 27.94 -23.73
C THR A 30 -2.65 27.40 -22.84
N GLN A 31 -1.43 27.93 -22.98
CA GLN A 31 -0.30 27.59 -22.09
C GLN A 31 -0.67 27.67 -20.61
N GLN A 32 -1.44 28.69 -20.21
CA GLN A 32 -1.87 28.87 -18.83
C GLN A 32 -2.81 27.73 -18.37
N ALA A 33 -3.71 27.27 -19.24
CA ALA A 33 -4.59 26.16 -18.92
C ALA A 33 -3.82 24.85 -18.79
N VAL A 34 -2.92 24.55 -19.73
CA VAL A 34 -2.06 23.35 -19.70
C VAL A 34 -1.22 23.29 -18.43
N VAL A 35 -0.59 24.41 -18.05
CA VAL A 35 0.22 24.49 -16.82
C VAL A 35 -0.63 24.33 -15.56
N LEU A 36 -1.80 24.98 -15.50
CA LEU A 36 -2.68 24.85 -14.33
C LEU A 36 -3.27 23.46 -14.20
N HIS A 37 -3.64 22.80 -15.30
CA HIS A 37 -4.10 21.41 -15.29
C HIS A 37 -2.97 20.48 -14.84
N ALA A 38 -1.76 20.65 -15.38
CA ALA A 38 -0.60 19.85 -14.98
C ALA A 38 -0.28 19.99 -13.48
N ILE A 39 -0.45 21.19 -12.90
CA ILE A 39 -0.26 21.41 -11.46
C ILE A 39 -1.42 20.83 -10.64
N ALA A 40 -2.67 20.99 -11.10
CA ALA A 40 -3.85 20.48 -10.39
C ALA A 40 -3.89 18.94 -10.34
N ASP A 41 -3.44 18.29 -11.41
CA ASP A 41 -3.39 16.83 -11.53
C ASP A 41 -2.05 16.24 -11.02
N LEU A 42 -1.12 17.08 -10.54
CA LEU A 42 0.14 16.62 -9.99
C LEU A 42 -0.11 15.93 -8.65
N LYS A 43 -0.15 14.60 -8.67
CA LYS A 43 -0.12 13.79 -7.45
C LYS A 43 1.29 13.88 -6.84
N ILE A 44 1.49 14.82 -5.92
CA ILE A 44 2.71 14.90 -5.12
C ILE A 44 2.61 13.80 -4.07
N GLU A 45 3.12 12.61 -4.39
CA GLU A 45 3.35 11.59 -3.36
C GLU A 45 4.35 12.17 -2.37
N SER A 46 3.89 12.37 -1.14
CA SER A 46 4.72 12.97 -0.10
C SER A 46 5.85 11.99 0.24
N ALA A 47 7.07 12.50 0.43
CA ALA A 47 8.19 11.68 0.89
C ALA A 47 7.88 10.95 2.21
N GLU A 48 6.96 11.51 3.01
CA GLU A 48 6.43 10.93 4.24
C GLU A 48 5.52 9.73 3.96
N GLU A 49 4.63 9.83 2.96
CA GLU A 49 3.75 8.72 2.54
C GLU A 49 4.54 7.51 2.03
N VAL A 50 5.60 7.77 1.26
CA VAL A 50 6.49 6.70 0.75
C VAL A 50 7.25 6.02 1.90
N GLU A 51 7.68 6.77 2.90
CA GLU A 51 8.40 6.23 4.05
C GLU A 51 7.48 5.45 5.00
N GLU A 52 6.25 5.91 5.19
CA GLU A 52 5.21 5.15 5.91
C GLU A 52 4.89 3.83 5.21
N LEU A 53 4.78 3.84 3.87
CA LEU A 53 4.57 2.62 3.09
C LEU A 53 5.73 1.63 3.23
N LYS A 54 6.98 2.10 3.23
CA LYS A 54 8.14 1.24 3.49
C LYS A 54 8.10 0.63 4.88
N LYS A 55 7.75 1.43 5.90
CA LYS A 55 7.64 0.97 7.29
C LYS A 55 6.55 -0.11 7.43
N LEU A 56 5.39 0.11 6.81
CA LEU A 56 4.31 -0.89 6.78
C LEU A 56 4.74 -2.19 6.06
N ASN A 57 5.47 -2.07 4.96
CA ASN A 57 5.96 -3.24 4.22
C ASN A 57 6.99 -4.04 5.04
N GLN A 58 7.85 -3.36 5.79
CA GLN A 58 8.79 -4.00 6.71
C GLN A 58 8.08 -4.77 7.84
N MET A 59 7.08 -4.16 8.47
CA MET A 59 6.26 -4.82 9.50
C MET A 59 5.53 -6.05 8.96
N LEU A 60 5.05 -5.98 7.71
CA LEU A 60 4.40 -7.11 7.04
C LEU A 60 5.39 -8.25 6.78
N ALA A 61 6.61 -7.95 6.33
CA ALA A 61 7.65 -8.93 6.10
C ALA A 61 8.06 -9.67 7.39
N GLU A 62 8.16 -8.93 8.50
CA GLU A 62 8.45 -9.51 9.82
C GLU A 62 7.33 -10.44 10.29
N THR A 63 6.07 -10.02 10.14
CA THR A 63 4.89 -10.82 10.49
C THR A 63 4.84 -12.12 9.67
N LEU A 64 5.13 -12.05 8.37
CA LEU A 64 5.20 -13.23 7.50
C LEU A 64 6.33 -14.19 7.90
N SER A 65 7.48 -13.66 8.32
CA SER A 65 8.60 -14.47 8.81
C SER A 65 8.20 -15.25 10.07
N GLN A 66 7.56 -14.57 11.03
CA GLN A 66 7.05 -15.20 12.25
C GLN A 66 6.01 -16.29 11.95
N LEU A 67 5.08 -16.02 11.03
CA LEU A 67 4.08 -17.00 10.57
C LEU A 67 4.72 -18.26 9.97
N ARG A 68 5.77 -18.11 9.14
CA ARG A 68 6.51 -19.27 8.60
C ARG A 68 7.22 -20.06 9.69
N GLY A 69 7.82 -19.36 10.67
CA GLY A 69 8.43 -20.00 11.84
C GLY A 69 7.42 -20.83 12.63
N ALA A 70 6.25 -20.26 12.93
CA ALA A 70 5.17 -20.96 13.62
C ALA A 70 4.66 -22.18 12.82
N ALA A 71 4.46 -22.03 11.51
CA ALA A 71 4.05 -23.15 10.65
C ALA A 71 5.11 -24.27 10.61
N THR A 72 6.39 -23.92 10.61
CA THR A 72 7.50 -24.88 10.65
C THR A 72 7.50 -25.66 11.97
N ASN A 73 7.31 -24.97 13.10
CA ASN A 73 7.23 -25.60 14.42
C ASN A 73 6.02 -26.55 14.51
N ILE A 74 4.86 -26.15 13.97
CA ILE A 74 3.67 -27.02 13.89
C ILE A 74 4.00 -28.28 13.08
N ASN A 75 4.61 -28.14 11.89
CA ASN A 75 4.99 -29.28 11.07
C ASN A 75 5.97 -30.23 11.79
N GLN A 76 6.90 -29.70 12.57
CA GLN A 76 7.82 -30.50 13.38
C GLN A 76 7.10 -31.26 14.48
N ILE A 77 6.18 -30.60 15.21
CA ILE A 77 5.35 -31.23 16.23
C ILE A 77 4.50 -32.36 15.61
N THR A 78 3.85 -32.09 14.48
CA THR A 78 3.05 -33.10 13.76
C THR A 78 3.90 -34.29 13.30
N ARG A 79 5.10 -34.06 12.76
CA ARG A 79 6.02 -35.15 12.39
C ARG A 79 6.42 -35.97 13.61
N LYS A 80 6.79 -35.33 14.71
CA LYS A 80 7.21 -36.01 15.94
C LYS A 80 6.09 -36.86 16.54
N LEU A 81 4.86 -36.32 16.58
CA LEU A 81 3.68 -37.07 17.04
C LEU A 81 3.38 -38.29 16.16
N ASN A 82 3.50 -38.15 14.83
CA ASN A 82 3.33 -39.27 13.90
C ASN A 82 4.44 -40.32 14.02
N SER A 83 5.68 -39.92 14.34
CA SER A 83 6.82 -40.83 14.52
C SER A 83 6.82 -41.55 15.86
N ASP A 84 6.41 -40.88 16.94
CA ASP A 84 6.39 -41.44 18.30
C ASP A 84 5.12 -42.29 18.57
N GLY A 85 4.18 -42.35 17.61
CA GLY A 85 2.92 -43.10 17.74
C GLY A 85 1.93 -42.52 18.76
N VAL A 86 2.21 -41.34 19.30
CA VAL A 86 1.37 -40.65 20.28
C VAL A 86 0.43 -39.72 19.53
N MET A 87 -0.86 -40.08 19.49
CA MET A 87 -1.90 -39.19 18.98
C MET A 87 -1.94 -37.93 19.86
N PRO A 88 -1.83 -36.71 19.30
CA PRO A 88 -1.95 -35.50 20.10
C PRO A 88 -3.30 -35.46 20.81
N MET A 89 -3.27 -35.15 22.10
CA MET A 89 -4.47 -35.01 22.92
C MET A 89 -5.43 -34.02 22.25
N GLU A 90 -6.72 -34.37 22.18
CA GLU A 90 -7.76 -33.62 21.47
C GLU A 90 -7.77 -32.12 21.86
N GLU A 91 -7.48 -31.82 23.13
CA GLU A 91 -7.36 -30.47 23.67
C GLU A 91 -6.26 -29.63 22.99
N VAL A 92 -5.11 -30.24 22.66
CA VAL A 92 -4.00 -29.56 21.99
C VAL A 92 -4.37 -29.24 20.54
N LEU A 93 -5.05 -30.16 19.86
CA LEU A 93 -5.55 -29.93 18.50
C LEU A 93 -6.66 -28.88 18.48
N TYR A 94 -7.57 -28.92 19.45
CA TYR A 94 -8.63 -27.93 19.62
C TYR A 94 -8.05 -26.52 19.85
N TYR A 95 -7.05 -26.41 20.74
CA TYR A 95 -6.36 -25.15 21.02
C TYR A 95 -5.60 -24.60 19.80
N LEU A 96 -4.87 -25.45 19.08
CA LEU A 96 -4.18 -25.08 17.85
C LEU A 96 -5.16 -24.58 16.77
N ASN A 97 -6.25 -25.31 16.54
CA ASN A 97 -7.26 -24.93 15.55
C ASN A 97 -7.90 -23.58 15.90
N ARG A 98 -8.20 -23.33 17.19
CA ARG A 98 -8.78 -22.08 17.65
C ARG A 98 -7.85 -20.89 17.42
N ASN A 99 -6.55 -21.07 17.67
CA ASN A 99 -5.54 -20.02 17.42
C ASN A 99 -5.33 -19.77 15.93
N ILE A 100 -5.23 -20.82 15.11
CA ILE A 100 -5.12 -20.68 13.65
C ILE A 100 -6.32 -19.91 13.08
N LEU A 101 -7.54 -20.23 13.52
CA LEU A 101 -8.75 -19.52 13.11
C LEU A 101 -8.73 -18.04 13.55
N LYS A 102 -8.23 -17.74 14.74
CA LYS A 102 -8.08 -16.36 15.22
C LYS A 102 -7.12 -15.57 14.33
N TYR A 103 -5.92 -16.08 14.10
CA TYR A 103 -4.91 -15.41 13.27
C TYR A 103 -5.33 -15.27 11.81
N ARG A 104 -6.08 -16.26 11.27
CA ARG A 104 -6.67 -16.16 9.93
C ARG A 104 -7.64 -14.98 9.83
N LYS A 105 -8.54 -14.80 10.80
CA LYS A 105 -9.49 -13.68 10.84
C LYS A 105 -8.80 -12.33 10.96
N GLU A 106 -7.75 -12.24 11.78
CA GLU A 106 -6.94 -11.01 11.91
C GLU A 106 -6.21 -10.69 10.60
N SER A 107 -5.60 -11.69 9.96
CA SER A 107 -4.94 -11.53 8.66
C SER A 107 -5.90 -11.08 7.56
N GLU A 108 -7.12 -11.62 7.55
CA GLU A 108 -8.16 -11.25 6.58
C GLU A 108 -8.64 -9.80 6.77
N LYS A 109 -8.75 -9.32 8.02
CA LYS A 109 -9.03 -7.90 8.31
C LYS A 109 -7.92 -7.00 7.78
N ILE A 110 -6.66 -7.34 8.03
CA ILE A 110 -5.50 -6.57 7.54
C ILE A 110 -5.49 -6.54 6.01
N TRP A 111 -5.74 -7.68 5.36
CA TRP A 111 -5.81 -7.76 3.90
C TRP A 111 -6.92 -6.86 3.32
N LEU A 112 -8.11 -6.85 3.93
CA LEU A 112 -9.21 -5.98 3.52
C LEU A 112 -8.87 -4.49 3.70
N LEU A 113 -8.19 -4.11 4.78
CA LEU A 113 -7.73 -2.74 5.01
C LEU A 113 -6.73 -2.29 3.95
N ILE A 114 -5.71 -3.12 3.67
CA ILE A 114 -4.73 -2.87 2.60
C ILE A 114 -5.44 -2.72 1.25
N ARG A 115 -6.40 -3.59 0.95
CA ARG A 115 -7.17 -3.53 -0.30
C ARG A 115 -7.99 -2.25 -0.41
N ARG A 116 -8.60 -1.76 0.69
CA ARG A 116 -9.35 -0.49 0.71
C ARG A 116 -8.45 0.73 0.54
N LEU A 117 -7.26 0.71 1.15
CA LEU A 117 -6.23 1.75 0.99
C LEU A 117 -5.79 1.86 -0.48
N ILE A 118 -5.43 0.73 -1.09
CA ILE A 118 -4.97 0.69 -2.50
C ILE A 118 -6.08 1.14 -3.46
N SER A 119 -7.33 0.73 -3.21
CA SER A 119 -8.48 1.12 -4.06
C SER A 119 -8.95 2.56 -3.84
N GLY A 120 -8.33 3.33 -2.94
CA GLY A 120 -8.75 4.72 -2.64
C GLY A 120 -10.14 4.82 -1.99
N GLN A 121 -10.66 3.73 -1.40
CA GLN A 121 -12.00 3.68 -0.80
C GLN A 121 -12.05 4.12 0.67
N ILE A 122 -10.92 4.50 1.26
CA ILE A 122 -10.94 5.25 2.52
C ILE A 122 -11.23 6.70 2.17
N LEU A 123 -12.52 7.05 2.04
CA LEU A 123 -12.93 8.40 2.38
C LEU A 123 -12.51 8.56 3.84
N MET A 124 -11.52 9.40 4.12
CA MET A 124 -11.42 9.99 5.44
C MET A 124 -12.74 10.75 5.64
N GLU A 125 -13.64 10.19 6.45
CA GLU A 125 -14.78 10.94 6.97
C GLU A 125 -14.19 12.19 7.65
N GLN A 126 -14.50 13.35 7.06
CA GLN A 126 -14.27 14.67 7.65
C GLN A 126 -15.33 14.95 8.72
#